data_AF-A0A6P0XDH7-F1
#
_entry.id   AF-A0A6P0XDH7-F1
#
_cell.length_a   1.000
_cell.length_b   1.000
_cell.length_c   1.000
_cell.angle_alpha   90.00
_cell.angle_beta   90.00
_cell.angle_gamma   90.00
#
_symmetry.space_group_name_H-M   'P 1'
#
loop_
_entity.id
_entity.type
_entity.pdbx_description
1 polymer ?
#
loop_
_entity_poly.entity_id
_entity_poly.type
_entity_poly.pdbx_seq_one_letter_code
_entity_poly.pdbx_strand_id
1 'polypeptide(L)'
;MIENEDKFYLSLKDVDNGKISKTIIPYQELDNDLDLPTPPTALLKLVNNCDSPQQEKIFRIRQKILRFNPKIQEFASAGSIKYGSGSGKSSKFCAEFCSYKDEIILFLWLPYKGGESSRIGRARIWTDWQDKALIEGYVSSGIGTKINKHKRSMQKLIEAIETEGDCCKVTFIENKIVKGRYSLPIKRTMLNKYFQIVNRILSDYQHAKLLTYEDVELFKHYKKMSRERMRKELNSKVLDYYKSLDSLIDLALEKWLARL
;
A
#
# COMPACT_ATOMS: atom_id res chain seq x y z
N MET A 1 -22.67 -2.17 4.40
CA MET A 1 -22.21 -3.19 5.35
C MET A 1 -21.98 -2.47 6.66
N ILE A 2 -22.66 -2.87 7.74
CA ILE A 2 -22.47 -2.29 9.07
C ILE A 2 -21.81 -3.38 9.88
N GLU A 3 -20.60 -3.13 10.35
CA GLU A 3 -19.85 -4.05 11.20
C GLU A 3 -20.29 -3.84 12.65
N ASN A 4 -20.80 -4.90 13.26
CA ASN A 4 -21.10 -4.92 14.70
C ASN A 4 -20.93 -6.37 15.17
N GLU A 5 -19.92 -6.62 16.00
CA GLU A 5 -19.72 -7.87 16.75
C GLU A 5 -19.79 -9.17 15.90
N ASP A 6 -18.88 -9.31 14.93
CA ASP A 6 -18.67 -10.53 14.12
C ASP A 6 -19.88 -11.04 13.31
N LYS A 7 -20.92 -10.23 13.13
CA LYS A 7 -22.10 -10.59 12.35
C LYS A 7 -22.24 -9.68 11.13
N PHE A 8 -22.20 -10.29 9.95
CA PHE A 8 -22.45 -9.58 8.69
C PHE A 8 -23.95 -9.49 8.45
N TYR A 9 -24.43 -8.28 8.14
CA TYR A 9 -25.84 -8.04 7.83
C TYR A 9 -26.01 -7.55 6.40
N LEU A 10 -26.90 -8.21 5.64
CA LEU A 10 -27.47 -7.62 4.43
C LEU A 10 -28.65 -6.74 4.85
N SER A 11 -28.56 -5.45 4.52
CA SER A 11 -29.61 -4.47 4.79
C SER A 11 -30.17 -3.97 3.46
N LEU A 12 -31.42 -4.30 3.17
CA LEU A 12 -32.15 -3.78 2.02
C LEU A 12 -33.11 -2.69 2.50
N LYS A 13 -33.07 -1.53 1.87
CA LYS A 13 -34.01 -0.44 2.13
C LYS A 13 -34.99 -0.34 0.97
N ASP A 14 -36.25 -0.53 1.27
CA ASP A 14 -37.36 -0.28 0.36
C ASP A 14 -37.43 1.24 0.09
N VAL A 15 -37.45 1.62 -1.19
CA VAL A 15 -37.38 3.02 -1.63
C VAL A 15 -38.74 3.72 -1.46
N ASP A 16 -39.83 2.98 -1.55
CA ASP A 16 -41.19 3.52 -1.58
C ASP A 16 -41.74 3.77 -0.18
N ASN A 17 -41.40 2.91 0.78
CA ASN A 17 -41.89 3.01 2.17
C ASN A 17 -40.76 3.21 3.20
N GLY A 18 -39.50 3.23 2.78
CA GLY A 18 -38.35 3.42 3.66
C GLY A 18 -38.06 2.27 4.62
N LYS A 19 -38.81 1.16 4.55
CA LYS A 19 -38.66 0.00 5.43
C LYS A 19 -37.32 -0.66 5.18
N ILE A 20 -36.61 -0.94 6.27
CA ILE A 20 -35.30 -1.60 6.22
C ILE A 20 -35.48 -3.06 6.63
N SER A 21 -35.24 -3.97 5.70
CA SER A 21 -35.17 -5.41 5.96
C SER A 21 -33.71 -5.79 6.20
N LYS A 22 -33.44 -6.45 7.32
CA LYS A 22 -32.11 -6.95 7.67
C LYS A 22 -32.14 -8.47 7.75
N THR A 23 -31.17 -9.12 7.13
CA THR A 23 -30.91 -10.55 7.34
C THR A 23 -29.45 -10.76 7.72
N ILE A 24 -29.21 -11.72 8.60
CA ILE A 24 -27.85 -12.16 8.95
C ILE A 24 -27.31 -12.94 7.76
N ILE A 25 -26.12 -12.58 7.30
CA ILE A 25 -25.32 -13.42 6.41
C ILE A 25 -24.49 -14.32 7.33
N PRO A 26 -24.75 -15.64 7.38
CA PRO A 26 -23.86 -16.55 8.09
C PRO A 26 -22.51 -16.52 7.39
N TYR A 27 -21.54 -15.86 8.01
CA TYR A 27 -20.15 -15.91 7.62
C TYR A 27 -19.48 -16.95 8.50
N GLN A 28 -19.14 -18.09 7.91
CA GLN A 28 -18.13 -18.98 8.45
C GLN A 28 -16.84 -18.66 7.72
N GLU A 29 -15.76 -18.35 8.47
CA GLU A 29 -14.43 -18.56 7.92
C GLU A 29 -14.38 -20.03 7.48
N LEU A 30 -14.12 -20.27 6.19
CA LEU A 30 -13.82 -21.60 5.71
C LEU A 30 -12.51 -22.03 6.38
N ASP A 31 -12.61 -22.64 7.55
CA ASP A 31 -11.61 -23.58 8.04
C ASP A 31 -11.72 -24.83 7.15
N ASN A 32 -11.23 -24.68 5.92
CA ASN A 32 -10.79 -25.82 5.18
C ASN A 32 -9.61 -26.37 5.98
N ASP A 33 -9.84 -27.48 6.67
CA ASP A 33 -8.88 -28.34 7.35
C ASP A 33 -7.93 -29.03 6.35
N LEU A 34 -7.57 -28.31 5.29
CA LEU A 34 -6.54 -28.70 4.35
C LEU A 34 -5.21 -28.58 5.09
N ASP A 35 -4.60 -29.73 5.35
CA ASP A 35 -3.20 -29.81 5.74
C ASP A 35 -2.37 -29.03 4.73
N LEU A 36 -1.98 -27.83 5.11
CA LEU A 36 -1.14 -26.99 4.27
C LEU A 36 0.23 -27.65 4.19
N PRO A 37 0.85 -27.68 3.00
CA PRO A 37 2.19 -28.21 2.87
C PRO A 37 3.14 -27.41 3.77
N THR A 38 4.14 -28.10 4.32
CA THR A 38 5.21 -27.46 5.09
C THR A 38 5.84 -26.33 4.27
N PRO A 39 6.11 -25.15 4.88
CA PRO A 39 6.81 -24.08 4.20
C PRO A 39 8.12 -24.57 3.54
N PRO A 40 8.39 -24.21 2.27
CA PRO A 40 9.61 -24.63 1.61
C PRO A 40 10.83 -23.99 2.29
N THR A 41 11.97 -24.68 2.27
CA THR A 41 13.24 -24.17 2.86
C THR A 41 13.61 -22.79 2.34
N ALA A 42 13.29 -22.50 1.07
CA ALA A 42 13.52 -21.19 0.48
C ALA A 42 12.69 -20.07 1.14
N LEU A 43 11.44 -20.35 1.54
CA LEU A 43 10.62 -19.40 2.30
C LEU A 43 11.18 -19.20 3.71
N LEU A 44 11.55 -20.28 4.39
CA LEU A 44 12.16 -20.22 5.72
C LEU A 44 13.43 -19.36 5.71
N LYS A 45 14.30 -19.56 4.72
CA LYS A 45 15.50 -18.72 4.51
C LYS A 45 15.15 -17.26 4.22
N LEU A 46 14.09 -17.03 3.45
CA LEU A 46 13.65 -15.68 3.08
C LEU A 46 13.14 -14.89 4.29
N VAL A 47 12.41 -15.54 5.21
CA VAL A 47 11.85 -14.88 6.41
C VAL A 47 12.80 -14.86 7.61
N ASN A 48 13.93 -15.56 7.55
CA ASN A 48 14.87 -15.70 8.65
C ASN A 48 15.44 -14.35 9.16
N ASN A 49 15.50 -13.33 8.30
CA ASN A 49 16.02 -12.01 8.64
C ASN A 49 14.92 -11.03 9.12
N CYS A 50 13.67 -11.48 9.18
CA CYS A 50 12.54 -10.67 9.63
C CYS A 50 12.34 -10.75 11.14
N ASP A 51 11.72 -9.73 11.72
CA ASP A 51 11.24 -9.81 13.09
C ASP A 51 10.06 -10.79 13.22
N SER A 52 9.79 -11.26 14.46
CA SER A 52 8.74 -12.24 14.69
C SER A 52 7.35 -11.80 14.20
N PRO A 53 6.92 -10.54 14.40
CA PRO A 53 5.63 -10.06 13.87
C PRO A 53 5.55 -10.12 12.34
N GLN A 54 6.60 -9.71 11.63
CA GLN A 54 6.64 -9.79 10.18
C GLN A 54 6.63 -11.24 9.69
N GLN A 55 7.39 -12.13 10.34
CA GLN A 55 7.37 -13.57 10.03
C GLN A 55 5.96 -14.15 10.16
N GLU A 56 5.29 -13.88 11.29
CA GLU A 56 3.92 -14.34 11.55
C GLU A 56 2.94 -13.83 10.48
N LYS A 57 3.01 -12.52 10.14
CA LYS A 57 2.15 -11.96 9.09
C LYS A 57 2.41 -12.61 7.74
N ILE A 58 3.66 -12.88 7.37
CA ILE A 58 3.99 -13.57 6.11
C ILE A 58 3.42 -14.98 6.08
N PHE A 59 3.55 -15.75 7.17
CA PHE A 59 2.96 -17.08 7.25
C PHE A 59 1.43 -17.03 7.20
N ARG A 60 0.79 -16.05 7.84
CA ARG A 60 -0.66 -15.85 7.74
C ARG A 60 -1.09 -15.53 6.31
N ILE A 61 -0.36 -14.67 5.61
CA ILE A 61 -0.63 -14.36 4.19
C ILE A 61 -0.48 -15.61 3.33
N ARG A 62 0.59 -16.40 3.53
CA ARG A 62 0.78 -17.68 2.85
C ARG A 62 -0.40 -18.62 3.07
N GLN A 63 -0.82 -18.80 4.33
CA GLN A 63 -1.95 -19.67 4.68
C GLN A 63 -3.23 -19.21 3.98
N LYS A 64 -3.52 -17.90 4.03
CA LYS A 64 -4.67 -17.30 3.34
C LYS A 64 -4.65 -17.58 1.84
N ILE A 65 -3.51 -17.39 1.19
CA ILE A 65 -3.35 -17.64 -0.26
C ILE A 65 -3.56 -19.12 -0.60
N LEU A 66 -2.95 -20.04 0.15
CA LEU A 66 -3.02 -21.48 -0.14
C LEU A 66 -4.39 -22.09 0.20
N ARG A 67 -5.07 -21.58 1.22
CA ARG A 67 -6.44 -22.00 1.58
C ARG A 67 -7.49 -21.46 0.61
N PHE A 68 -7.22 -20.36 -0.09
CA PHE A 68 -8.19 -19.73 -0.98
C PHE A 68 -8.66 -20.65 -2.13
N ASN A 69 -7.75 -21.40 -2.74
CA ASN A 69 -8.10 -22.34 -3.79
C ASN A 69 -7.04 -23.45 -3.96
N PRO A 70 -7.42 -24.74 -4.02
CA PRO A 70 -6.47 -25.86 -4.10
C PRO A 70 -5.64 -25.88 -5.39
N LYS A 71 -6.04 -25.14 -6.43
CA LYS A 71 -5.25 -24.99 -7.67
C LYS A 71 -4.08 -24.02 -7.51
N ILE A 72 -4.02 -23.26 -6.41
CA ILE A 72 -2.87 -22.39 -6.11
C ILE A 72 -1.71 -23.25 -5.62
N GLN A 73 -0.60 -23.13 -6.32
CA GLN A 73 0.66 -23.78 -5.98
C GLN A 73 1.66 -22.75 -5.48
N GLU A 74 2.46 -23.14 -4.48
CA GLU A 74 3.63 -22.40 -4.00
C GLU A 74 4.90 -22.98 -4.65
N PHE A 75 5.74 -22.13 -5.22
CA PHE A 75 7.02 -22.55 -5.80
C PHE A 75 8.08 -21.48 -5.65
N ALA A 76 9.32 -21.94 -5.43
CA ALA A 76 10.48 -21.07 -5.32
C ALA A 76 11.06 -20.75 -6.71
N SER A 77 11.51 -19.50 -6.90
CA SER A 77 12.09 -19.01 -8.15
C SER A 77 13.12 -17.93 -7.84
N ALA A 78 14.41 -18.21 -8.03
CA ALA A 78 15.52 -17.23 -7.98
C ALA A 78 15.38 -16.13 -6.90
N GLY A 79 15.33 -16.51 -5.62
CA GLY A 79 15.23 -15.56 -4.49
C GLY A 79 13.82 -15.00 -4.25
N SER A 80 12.80 -15.61 -4.85
CA SER A 80 11.39 -15.31 -4.62
C SER A 80 10.57 -16.58 -4.37
N ILE A 81 9.48 -16.43 -3.63
CA ILE A 81 8.42 -17.42 -3.46
C ILE A 81 7.19 -16.90 -4.18
N LYS A 82 6.63 -17.68 -5.09
CA LYS A 82 5.51 -17.28 -5.95
C LYS A 82 4.31 -18.18 -5.72
N TYR A 83 3.13 -17.61 -5.91
CA TYR A 83 1.84 -18.28 -5.76
C TYR A 83 1.02 -18.10 -7.03
N GLY A 84 0.50 -19.20 -7.58
CA GLY A 84 -0.28 -19.17 -8.81
C GLY A 84 -0.68 -20.55 -9.31
N SER A 85 -1.13 -20.63 -10.57
CA SER A 85 -1.63 -21.88 -11.17
C SER A 85 -0.53 -22.89 -11.57
N GLY A 86 0.73 -22.65 -11.20
CA GLY A 86 1.90 -23.46 -11.54
C GLY A 86 3.17 -22.64 -11.75
N SER A 87 4.27 -23.28 -12.16
CA SER A 87 5.59 -22.65 -12.32
C SER A 87 5.94 -22.23 -13.77
N GLY A 88 5.10 -22.57 -14.75
CA GLY A 88 5.34 -22.32 -16.18
C GLY A 88 5.07 -20.89 -16.64
N LYS A 89 5.44 -20.58 -17.89
CA LYS A 89 5.26 -19.25 -18.53
C LYS A 89 3.79 -18.81 -18.64
N SER A 90 2.86 -19.76 -18.70
CA SER A 90 1.41 -19.52 -18.76
C SER A 90 0.77 -19.33 -17.38
N SER A 91 1.56 -19.45 -16.30
CA SER A 91 1.03 -19.39 -14.95
C SER A 91 0.37 -18.05 -14.67
N LYS A 92 -0.84 -18.11 -14.13
CA LYS A 92 -1.50 -16.96 -13.56
C LYS A 92 -0.99 -16.85 -12.14
N PHE A 93 -0.20 -15.82 -11.83
CA PHE A 93 0.23 -15.55 -10.47
C PHE A 93 -0.78 -14.65 -9.74
N CYS A 94 -0.88 -14.81 -8.42
CA CYS A 94 -1.65 -13.93 -7.53
C CYS A 94 -0.72 -13.15 -6.58
N ALA A 95 0.37 -13.76 -6.11
CA ALA A 95 1.27 -13.17 -5.14
C ALA A 95 2.73 -13.64 -5.32
N GLU A 96 3.65 -12.84 -4.83
CA GLU A 96 5.08 -13.15 -4.78
C GLU A 96 5.75 -12.44 -3.60
N PHE A 97 6.51 -13.20 -2.79
CA PHE A 97 7.48 -12.66 -1.85
C PHE A 97 8.87 -12.68 -2.48
N CYS A 98 9.59 -11.56 -2.43
CA CYS A 98 10.94 -11.44 -2.98
C CYS A 98 11.84 -10.74 -1.96
N SER A 99 13.06 -11.25 -1.75
CA SER A 99 14.05 -10.57 -0.91
C SER A 99 14.86 -9.57 -1.73
N TYR A 100 15.07 -8.37 -1.19
CA TYR A 100 15.97 -7.36 -1.74
C TYR A 100 16.64 -6.57 -0.63
N LYS A 101 17.98 -6.65 -0.53
CA LYS A 101 18.77 -5.96 0.51
C LYS A 101 18.22 -6.22 1.92
N ASP A 102 17.97 -7.49 2.22
CA ASP A 102 17.41 -7.96 3.50
C ASP A 102 15.98 -7.49 3.81
N GLU A 103 15.33 -6.75 2.91
CA GLU A 103 13.91 -6.44 2.99
C GLU A 103 13.09 -7.44 2.17
N ILE A 104 11.94 -7.85 2.71
CA ILE A 104 10.94 -8.61 1.96
C ILE A 104 10.02 -7.64 1.23
N ILE A 105 9.90 -7.84 -0.07
CA ILE A 105 8.97 -7.13 -0.95
C ILE A 105 7.82 -8.08 -1.30
N LEU A 106 6.60 -7.61 -1.04
CA LEU A 106 5.38 -8.26 -1.51
C LEU A 106 4.99 -7.69 -2.89
N PHE A 107 4.74 -8.59 -3.83
CA PHE A 107 4.07 -8.28 -5.08
C PHE A 107 2.73 -8.98 -5.16
N LEU A 108 1.71 -8.27 -5.66
CA LEU A 108 0.37 -8.78 -5.90
C LEU A 108 -0.02 -8.52 -7.36
N TRP A 109 -0.73 -9.47 -7.98
CA TRP A 109 -1.26 -9.26 -9.33
C TRP A 109 -2.60 -8.55 -9.26
N LEU A 110 -2.57 -7.23 -9.36
CA LEU A 110 -3.72 -6.35 -9.18
C LEU A 110 -4.10 -5.65 -10.49
N PRO A 111 -5.38 -5.24 -10.64
CA PRO A 111 -5.79 -4.45 -11.78
C PRO A 111 -5.09 -3.07 -11.79
N TYR A 112 -4.77 -2.53 -12.97
CA TYR A 112 -4.16 -1.19 -13.11
C TYR A 112 -5.11 -0.10 -12.59
N LYS A 113 -4.54 1.09 -12.32
CA LYS A 113 -5.28 2.28 -11.84
C LYS A 113 -6.05 1.99 -10.54
N GLY A 114 -5.44 1.26 -9.61
CA GLY A 114 -6.02 1.01 -8.30
C GLY A 114 -7.31 0.17 -8.30
N GLY A 115 -7.62 -0.53 -9.41
CA GLY A 115 -8.80 -1.39 -9.55
C GLY A 115 -9.70 -1.04 -10.73
N GLU A 116 -9.55 0.14 -11.35
CA GLU A 116 -10.46 0.62 -12.41
C GLU A 116 -10.22 -0.03 -13.79
N SER A 117 -9.03 -0.59 -14.02
CA SER A 117 -8.69 -1.25 -15.28
C SER A 117 -8.96 -2.74 -15.22
N SER A 118 -9.43 -3.36 -16.30
CA SER A 118 -9.47 -4.82 -16.43
C SER A 118 -8.07 -5.45 -16.63
N ARG A 119 -7.09 -4.65 -17.02
CA ARG A 119 -5.71 -5.12 -17.21
C ARG A 119 -5.10 -5.39 -15.84
N ILE A 120 -4.43 -6.53 -15.68
CA ILE A 120 -3.75 -6.92 -14.45
C ILE A 120 -2.24 -6.74 -14.60
N GLY A 121 -1.60 -6.21 -13.56
CA GLY A 121 -0.16 -6.00 -13.48
C GLY A 121 0.39 -6.47 -12.14
N ARG A 122 1.68 -6.80 -12.12
CA ARG A 122 2.42 -7.14 -10.90
C ARG A 122 2.69 -5.84 -10.12
N ALA A 123 1.84 -5.56 -9.16
CA ALA A 123 1.91 -4.40 -8.28
C ALA A 123 2.90 -4.66 -7.14
N ARG A 124 3.79 -3.70 -6.90
CA ARG A 124 4.67 -3.69 -5.71
C ARG A 124 3.92 -3.07 -4.55
N ILE A 125 3.91 -3.76 -3.42
CA ILE A 125 3.16 -3.35 -2.23
C ILE A 125 4.16 -2.90 -1.16
N TRP A 126 4.00 -1.66 -0.69
CA TRP A 126 4.55 -1.25 0.59
C TRP A 126 3.57 -1.70 1.68
N THR A 127 4.08 -2.20 2.80
CA THR A 127 3.27 -2.57 3.95
C THR A 127 4.04 -2.36 5.24
N ASP A 128 3.34 -1.98 6.30
CA ASP A 128 3.88 -1.96 7.66
C ASP A 128 3.83 -3.34 8.34
N TRP A 129 3.32 -4.36 7.63
CA TRP A 129 3.09 -5.72 8.11
C TRP A 129 2.10 -5.84 9.28
N GLN A 130 1.42 -4.75 9.65
CA GLN A 130 0.42 -4.73 10.71
C GLN A 130 -1.01 -4.67 10.14
N ASP A 131 -1.21 -3.87 9.08
CA ASP A 131 -2.39 -3.93 8.19
C ASP A 131 -2.29 -2.90 7.05
N LYS A 132 -1.50 -1.84 7.20
CA LYS A 132 -1.50 -0.75 6.21
C LYS A 132 -0.68 -1.14 5.00
N ALA A 133 -1.24 -0.89 3.82
CA ALA A 133 -0.58 -1.16 2.56
C ALA A 133 -0.77 -0.02 1.54
N LEU A 134 0.21 0.13 0.65
CA LEU A 134 0.16 1.04 -0.50
C LEU A 134 0.61 0.31 -1.76
N ILE A 135 -0.05 0.60 -2.88
CA ILE A 135 0.43 0.19 -4.19
C ILE A 135 1.49 1.22 -4.64
N GLU A 136 2.77 0.89 -4.53
CA GLU A 136 3.88 1.79 -4.88
C GLU A 136 4.04 1.96 -6.40
N GLY A 137 3.53 1.01 -7.18
CA GLY A 137 3.60 1.02 -8.64
C GLY A 137 3.56 -0.39 -9.24
N TYR A 138 3.44 -0.45 -10.57
CA TYR A 138 3.44 -1.72 -11.31
C TYR A 138 4.82 -2.00 -11.92
N VAL A 139 5.29 -3.24 -11.75
CA VAL A 139 6.64 -3.67 -12.11
C VAL A 139 6.55 -4.91 -13.00
N SER A 140 6.94 -4.77 -14.27
CA SER A 140 6.92 -5.89 -15.24
C SER A 140 7.92 -7.00 -14.92
N SER A 141 9.07 -6.64 -14.34
CA SER A 141 10.14 -7.59 -13.95
C SER A 141 11.08 -6.98 -12.91
N GLY A 142 11.73 -7.86 -12.13
CA GLY A 142 12.64 -7.46 -11.05
C GLY A 142 11.93 -6.73 -9.91
N ILE A 143 12.63 -5.80 -9.26
CA ILE A 143 12.16 -5.13 -8.03
C ILE A 143 11.60 -3.72 -8.24
N GLY A 144 11.61 -3.20 -9.47
CA GLY A 144 11.18 -1.83 -9.78
C GLY A 144 12.26 -0.77 -9.51
N THR A 145 13.31 -0.72 -10.35
CA THR A 145 14.44 0.22 -10.22
C THR A 145 14.03 1.69 -10.21
N LYS A 146 13.03 2.06 -11.03
CA LYS A 146 12.48 3.43 -11.07
C LYS A 146 11.82 3.81 -9.75
N ILE A 147 11.03 2.90 -9.17
CA ILE A 147 10.41 3.08 -7.85
C ILE A 147 11.52 3.29 -6.82
N ASN A 148 12.51 2.39 -6.75
CA ASN A 148 13.63 2.51 -5.81
C ASN A 148 14.42 3.83 -5.95
N LYS A 149 14.67 4.29 -7.18
CA LYS A 149 15.35 5.58 -7.43
C LYS A 149 14.53 6.75 -6.88
N HIS A 150 13.21 6.72 -7.08
CA HIS A 150 12.29 7.71 -6.55
C HIS A 150 12.27 7.70 -5.01
N LYS A 151 12.05 6.52 -4.40
CA LYS A 151 12.06 6.33 -2.93
C LYS A 151 13.33 6.92 -2.29
N ARG A 152 14.51 6.55 -2.80
CA ARG A 152 15.80 7.08 -2.30
C ARG A 152 15.91 8.61 -2.44
N SER A 153 15.39 9.19 -3.52
CA SER A 153 15.42 10.64 -3.69
C SER A 153 14.48 11.35 -2.71
N MET A 154 13.35 10.74 -2.36
CA MET A 154 12.41 11.29 -1.38
C MET A 154 12.96 11.13 0.04
N GLN A 155 13.53 9.98 0.35
CA GLN A 155 14.12 9.71 1.66
C GLN A 155 15.27 10.67 1.99
N LYS A 156 16.18 10.95 1.05
CA LYS A 156 17.20 12.00 1.22
C LYS A 156 16.63 13.38 1.53
N LEU A 157 15.46 13.69 0.98
CA LEU A 157 14.79 14.96 1.24
C LEU A 157 14.16 14.95 2.64
N ILE A 158 13.51 13.85 3.04
CA ILE A 158 12.94 13.67 4.38
C ILE A 158 14.04 13.78 5.44
N GLU A 159 15.14 13.04 5.27
CA GLU A 159 16.30 13.08 6.18
C GLU A 159 16.86 14.50 6.31
N ALA A 160 17.03 15.22 5.20
CA ALA A 160 17.50 16.61 5.22
C ALA A 160 16.53 17.56 5.96
N ILE A 161 15.22 17.30 5.92
CA ILE A 161 14.20 18.05 6.67
C ILE A 161 14.30 17.74 8.17
N GLU A 162 14.54 16.48 8.52
CA GLU A 162 14.54 16.01 9.91
C GLU A 162 15.85 16.28 10.65
N THR A 163 16.99 16.28 9.96
CA THR A 163 18.32 16.29 10.61
C THR A 163 19.14 17.57 10.40
N GLU A 164 18.95 18.29 9.28
CA GLU A 164 19.88 19.37 8.87
C GLU A 164 19.27 20.79 8.93
N GLY A 165 18.28 21.01 9.79
CA GLY A 165 17.41 22.19 9.73
C GLY A 165 18.05 23.52 10.15
N ASP A 166 18.86 24.14 9.29
CA ASP A 166 18.97 25.60 9.25
C ASP A 166 17.58 26.16 8.89
N CYS A 167 16.91 26.67 9.91
CA CYS A 167 15.59 27.27 9.87
C CYS A 167 15.48 28.37 8.78
N CYS A 168 14.96 28.02 7.60
CA CYS A 168 14.77 28.98 6.53
C CYS A 168 13.50 29.78 6.71
N LYS A 169 13.65 31.10 6.81
CA LYS A 169 12.53 32.05 6.81
C LYS A 169 11.96 32.18 5.41
N VAL A 170 10.76 31.65 5.21
CA VAL A 170 10.02 31.78 3.95
C VAL A 170 8.95 32.85 4.11
N THR A 171 8.88 33.77 3.16
CA THR A 171 7.84 34.79 3.08
C THR A 171 6.87 34.39 1.97
N PHE A 172 5.59 34.20 2.33
CA PHE A 172 4.55 33.90 1.35
C PHE A 172 3.80 35.16 0.96
N ILE A 173 3.73 35.40 -0.35
CA ILE A 173 2.99 36.50 -0.94
C ILE A 173 1.83 35.90 -1.72
N GLU A 174 0.60 36.21 -1.31
CA GLU A 174 -0.61 35.84 -2.04
C GLU A 174 -1.36 37.13 -2.37
N ASN A 175 -1.70 37.35 -3.64
CA ASN A 175 -2.32 38.60 -4.11
C ASN A 175 -1.56 39.87 -3.68
N LYS A 176 -0.21 39.84 -3.74
CA LYS A 176 0.69 40.93 -3.33
C LYS A 176 0.66 41.30 -1.84
N ILE A 177 -0.04 40.53 -1.00
CA ILE A 177 -0.03 40.70 0.47
C ILE A 177 0.87 39.64 1.09
N VAL A 178 1.82 40.08 1.94
CA VAL A 178 2.65 39.16 2.75
C VAL A 178 1.76 38.57 3.85
N LYS A 179 1.42 37.29 3.74
CA LYS A 179 0.57 36.60 4.73
C LYS A 179 1.32 36.08 5.96
N GLY A 180 2.65 36.01 5.92
CA GLY A 180 3.46 35.65 7.08
C GLY A 180 4.90 35.23 6.74
N ARG A 181 5.74 35.24 7.78
CA ARG A 181 7.09 34.65 7.78
C ARG A 181 7.08 33.42 8.67
N TYR A 182 7.57 32.30 8.14
CA TYR A 182 7.63 31.05 8.88
C TYR A 182 9.00 30.42 8.70
N SER A 183 9.43 29.68 9.71
CA SER A 183 10.64 28.89 9.63
C SER A 183 10.31 27.49 9.13
N LEU A 184 10.99 27.06 8.07
CA LEU A 184 10.97 25.66 7.65
C LEU A 184 12.30 25.03 8.05
N PRO A 185 12.31 23.82 8.62
CA PRO A 185 13.53 23.08 8.94
C PRO A 185 14.15 22.51 7.66
N ILE A 186 14.37 23.34 6.66
CA ILE A 186 14.86 22.96 5.33
C ILE A 186 15.91 23.99 4.91
N LYS A 187 17.07 23.51 4.47
CA LYS A 187 18.11 24.37 3.88
C LYS A 187 17.55 25.18 2.71
N ARG A 188 18.00 26.44 2.58
CA ARG A 188 17.52 27.37 1.55
C ARG A 188 17.69 26.82 0.13
N THR A 189 18.78 26.11 -0.10
CA THR A 189 19.13 25.46 -1.37
C THR A 189 18.14 24.38 -1.78
N MET A 190 17.44 23.76 -0.84
CA MET A 190 16.51 22.65 -1.06
C MET A 190 15.04 23.09 -1.14
N LEU A 191 14.76 24.34 -0.79
CA LEU A 191 13.40 24.86 -0.66
C LEU A 191 12.57 24.76 -1.95
N ASN A 192 13.15 25.16 -3.09
CA ASN A 192 12.48 25.09 -4.38
C ASN A 192 12.16 23.65 -4.77
N LYS A 193 13.12 22.74 -4.56
CA LYS A 193 12.94 21.31 -4.84
C LYS A 193 11.84 20.72 -3.97
N TYR A 194 11.81 21.08 -2.69
CA TYR A 194 10.76 20.66 -1.76
C TYR A 194 9.36 21.07 -2.25
N PHE A 195 9.15 22.35 -2.57
CA PHE A 195 7.85 22.82 -3.05
C PHE A 195 7.44 22.20 -4.39
N GLN A 196 8.39 22.03 -5.31
CA GLN A 196 8.11 21.34 -6.59
C GLN A 196 7.60 19.91 -6.35
N ILE A 197 8.24 19.16 -5.44
CA ILE A 197 7.84 17.79 -5.13
C ILE A 197 6.48 17.77 -4.42
N VAL A 198 6.25 18.63 -3.42
CA VAL A 198 4.95 18.70 -2.73
C VAL A 198 3.82 19.05 -3.70
N ASN A 199 4.03 20.03 -4.58
CA ASN A 199 3.04 20.40 -5.60
C ASN A 199 2.78 19.24 -6.57
N ARG A 200 3.81 18.48 -6.94
CA ARG A 200 3.66 17.26 -7.74
C ARG A 200 2.82 16.23 -7.00
N ILE A 201 3.10 15.94 -5.72
CA ILE A 201 2.36 14.98 -4.90
C ILE A 201 0.89 15.40 -4.77
N LEU A 202 0.61 16.68 -4.54
CA LEU A 202 -0.74 17.23 -4.49
C LEU A 202 -1.49 17.03 -5.81
N SER A 203 -0.81 17.30 -6.93
CA SER A 203 -1.38 17.06 -8.27
C SER A 203 -1.62 15.57 -8.51
N ASP A 204 -0.65 14.72 -8.20
CA ASP A 204 -0.77 13.28 -8.37
C ASP A 204 -1.93 12.71 -7.54
N TYR A 205 -2.12 13.20 -6.31
CA TYR A 205 -3.27 12.87 -5.49
C TYR A 205 -4.61 13.32 -6.12
N GLN A 206 -4.70 14.57 -6.59
CA GLN A 206 -5.91 15.09 -7.24
C GLN A 206 -6.32 14.28 -8.47
N HIS A 207 -5.34 13.68 -9.15
CA HIS A 207 -5.55 12.84 -10.34
C HIS A 207 -5.52 11.33 -10.02
N ALA A 208 -5.70 10.94 -8.75
CA ALA A 208 -5.75 9.55 -8.29
C ALA A 208 -4.56 8.68 -8.75
N LYS A 209 -3.37 9.27 -8.86
CA LYS A 209 -2.14 8.52 -9.17
C LYS A 209 -1.60 7.84 -7.93
N LEU A 210 -0.84 6.77 -8.17
CA LEU A 210 -0.14 6.03 -7.12
C LEU A 210 0.98 6.88 -6.52
N LEU A 211 1.10 6.81 -5.20
CA LEU A 211 2.13 7.47 -4.40
C LEU A 211 2.92 6.42 -3.64
N THR A 212 4.23 6.62 -3.49
CA THR A 212 5.03 5.75 -2.62
C THR A 212 4.84 6.14 -1.15
N TYR A 213 5.28 5.29 -0.24
CA TYR A 213 5.31 5.62 1.18
C TYR A 213 6.04 6.93 1.48
N GLU A 214 7.19 7.17 0.85
CA GLU A 214 7.96 8.39 1.05
C GLU A 214 7.26 9.64 0.52
N ASP A 215 6.45 9.52 -0.55
CA ASP A 215 5.61 10.64 -0.99
C ASP A 215 4.57 11.00 0.09
N VAL A 216 3.96 9.97 0.71
CA VAL A 216 3.00 10.14 1.80
C VAL A 216 3.66 10.74 3.04
N GLU A 217 4.85 10.28 3.44
CA GLU A 217 5.60 10.84 4.57
C GLU A 217 5.99 12.31 4.34
N LEU A 218 6.51 12.63 3.15
CA LEU A 218 6.84 14.01 2.81
C LEU A 218 5.60 14.91 2.82
N PHE A 219 4.44 14.39 2.40
CA PHE A 219 3.18 15.11 2.48
C PHE A 219 2.68 15.29 3.91
N LYS A 220 2.87 14.30 4.80
CA LYS A 220 2.58 14.45 6.23
C LYS A 220 3.39 15.58 6.86
N HIS A 221 4.69 15.67 6.53
CA HIS A 221 5.53 16.80 6.92
C HIS A 221 4.97 18.14 6.43
N TYR A 222 4.57 18.22 5.15
CA TYR A 222 3.93 19.41 4.60
C TYR A 222 2.63 19.79 5.34
N LYS A 223 1.77 18.81 5.65
CA LYS A 223 0.50 19.02 6.35
C LYS A 223 0.73 19.51 7.77
N LYS A 224 1.70 18.93 8.50
CA LYS A 224 2.09 19.38 9.84
C LYS A 224 2.50 20.86 9.82
N MET A 225 3.40 21.22 8.90
CA MET A 225 3.83 22.61 8.73
C MET A 225 2.68 23.55 8.32
N SER A 226 1.77 23.09 7.47
CA SER A 226 0.61 23.90 7.04
C SER A 226 -0.39 24.15 8.18
N ARG A 227 -0.58 23.19 9.09
CA ARG A 227 -1.40 23.37 10.30
C ARG A 227 -0.80 24.44 11.22
N GLU A 228 0.50 24.36 11.47
CA GLU A 228 1.26 25.36 12.24
C GLU A 228 1.20 26.76 11.57
N ARG A 229 1.19 26.81 10.23
CA ARG A 229 1.13 28.05 9.40
C ARG A 229 -0.21 28.79 9.45
N MET A 230 -1.34 28.07 9.36
CA MET A 230 -2.64 28.68 9.00
C MET A 230 -3.64 28.75 10.17
N ARG A 231 -3.38 28.09 11.32
CA ARG A 231 -4.39 27.85 12.40
C ARG A 231 -5.75 27.34 11.87
N LYS A 232 -5.76 26.82 10.66
CA LYS A 232 -6.86 26.14 9.99
C LYS A 232 -6.31 24.79 9.63
N GLU A 233 -7.02 23.74 10.03
CA GLU A 233 -6.79 22.47 9.37
C GLU A 233 -7.03 22.69 7.88
N LEU A 234 -6.06 22.28 7.04
CA LEU A 234 -6.45 21.92 5.69
C LEU A 234 -7.61 20.95 5.88
N ASN A 235 -8.79 21.31 5.38
CA ASN A 235 -9.99 20.48 5.31
C ASN A 235 -9.73 19.30 4.34
N SER A 236 -8.58 18.65 4.47
CA SER A 236 -8.34 17.37 3.89
C SER A 236 -9.02 16.40 4.84
N LYS A 237 -10.26 16.01 4.47
CA LYS A 237 -10.72 14.64 4.69
C LYS A 237 -9.48 13.77 4.64
N VAL A 238 -9.10 13.20 5.78
CA VAL A 238 -7.84 12.50 5.99
C VAL A 238 -7.54 11.72 4.72
N LEU A 239 -6.42 12.05 4.06
CA LEU A 239 -6.04 11.29 2.87
C LEU A 239 -5.73 9.89 3.36
N ASP A 240 -6.72 9.02 3.26
CA ASP A 240 -6.61 7.62 3.59
C ASP A 240 -5.94 6.94 2.40
N TYR A 241 -4.63 7.18 2.30
CA TYR A 241 -3.81 6.62 1.23
C TYR A 241 -3.67 5.12 1.38
N TYR A 242 -3.67 4.66 2.64
CA TYR A 242 -3.47 3.27 2.99
C TYR A 242 -4.72 2.48 2.69
N LYS A 243 -4.52 1.31 2.11
CA LYS A 243 -5.52 0.26 2.03
C LYS A 243 -5.18 -0.79 3.08
N SER A 244 -6.16 -1.58 3.50
CA SER A 244 -5.84 -2.80 4.24
C SER A 244 -5.07 -3.75 3.33
N LEU A 245 -4.00 -4.34 3.87
CA LEU A 245 -3.19 -5.35 3.23
C LEU A 245 -4.04 -6.57 2.88
N ASP A 246 -4.93 -6.96 3.78
CA ASP A 246 -5.84 -8.09 3.57
C ASP A 246 -6.80 -7.80 2.42
N SER A 247 -7.36 -6.59 2.34
CA SER A 247 -8.21 -6.17 1.21
C SER A 247 -7.49 -6.26 -0.15
N LEU A 248 -6.20 -5.90 -0.20
CA LEU A 248 -5.40 -6.03 -1.43
C LEU A 248 -5.11 -7.50 -1.78
N ILE A 249 -4.87 -8.35 -0.78
CA ILE A 249 -4.68 -9.79 -0.99
C ILE A 249 -5.98 -10.41 -1.53
N ASP A 250 -7.13 -10.09 -0.94
CA ASP A 250 -8.43 -10.59 -1.37
C ASP A 250 -8.73 -10.19 -2.81
N LEU A 251 -8.45 -8.93 -3.18
CA LEU A 251 -8.56 -8.47 -4.56
C LEU A 251 -7.64 -9.25 -5.50
N ALA A 252 -6.40 -9.54 -5.10
CA ALA A 252 -5.47 -10.31 -5.93
C ALA A 252 -5.96 -11.75 -6.16
N LEU A 253 -6.54 -12.37 -5.14
CA LEU A 253 -7.10 -13.72 -5.18
C LEU A 253 -8.39 -13.79 -6.02
N GLU A 254 -9.32 -12.85 -5.84
CA GLU A 254 -10.53 -12.71 -6.64
C GLU A 254 -10.18 -12.57 -8.13
N LYS A 255 -9.25 -11.65 -8.44
CA LYS A 255 -8.80 -11.43 -9.83
C LYS A 255 -7.95 -12.55 -10.37
N TRP A 256 -7.34 -13.37 -9.53
CA TRP A 256 -6.69 -14.60 -9.96
C TRP A 256 -7.71 -15.66 -10.35
N LEU A 257 -8.74 -15.87 -9.54
CA LEU A 257 -9.80 -16.84 -9.83
C LEU A 257 -10.53 -16.50 -11.13
N ALA A 258 -10.80 -15.22 -11.38
CA ALA A 258 -11.43 -14.74 -12.61
C ALA A 258 -10.58 -14.92 -13.89
N ARG A 259 -9.30 -15.32 -13.77
CA ARG A 259 -8.37 -15.55 -14.89
C ARG A 259 -8.13 -17.03 -15.20
N LEU A 260 -8.66 -17.93 -14.37
CA LEU A 260 -8.59 -19.37 -14.56
C LEU A 260 -9.62 -19.83 -15.60
#